data_AF-A0A1V6FE14-F1
#
_entry.id   AF-A0A1V6FE14-F1
#
_cell.length_a   1.000
_cell.length_b   1.000
_cell.length_c   1.000
_cell.angle_alpha   90.00
_cell.angle_beta   90.00
_cell.angle_gamma   90.00
#
_symmetry.space_group_name_H-M   'P 1'
#
loop_
_entity.id
_entity.type
_entity.pdbx_description
1 polymer ?
#
loop_
_entity_poly.entity_id
_entity_poly.type
_entity_poly.pdbx_seq_one_letter_code
_entity_poly.pdbx_strand_id
1 'polypeptide(L)' 'MTFSEKVQEVRGQLKLTQAQLAAELGVAFSTINRWEKGRNEPQFLERRKFDEFCQKKGIKFDDK' A
#
# COMPACT_ATOMS: atom_id res chain seq x y z
N MET A 1 -10.60 8.60 -1.16
CA MET A 1 -9.92 7.37 -1.64
C MET A 1 -10.02 6.25 -0.61
N THR A 2 -10.37 5.03 -1.05
CA THR A 2 -10.29 3.78 -0.29
C THR A 2 -8.84 3.35 -0.05
N PHE A 3 -8.61 2.43 0.88
CA PHE A 3 -7.25 1.89 1.09
C PHE A 3 -6.71 1.16 -0.14
N SER A 4 -7.57 0.43 -0.86
CA SER A 4 -7.20 -0.26 -2.10
C SER A 4 -6.66 0.72 -3.15
N GLU A 5 -7.34 1.85 -3.35
CA GLU A 5 -6.92 2.91 -4.27
C GLU A 5 -5.56 3.49 -3.86
N LYS A 6 -5.36 3.77 -2.57
CA LYS A 6 -4.08 4.27 -2.04
C LYS A 6 -2.92 3.31 -2.31
N VAL A 7 -3.13 2.01 -2.14
CA VAL A 7 -2.10 0.99 -2.39
C VAL A 7 -1.74 0.96 -3.88
N GLN A 8 -2.74 0.96 -4.76
CA GLN A 8 -2.53 0.98 -6.21
C GLN A 8 -1.82 2.26 -6.66
N GLU A 9 -2.19 3.40 -6.09
CA GLU A 9 -1.57 4.69 -6.40
C GLU A 9 -0.10 4.73 -5.97
N VAL A 10 0.21 4.35 -4.73
CA VAL A 10 1.59 4.23 -4.24
C VAL A 10 2.42 3.34 -5.15
N ARG A 11 1.88 2.18 -5.52
CA ARG A 11 2.56 1.24 -6.39
C ARG A 11 2.82 1.85 -7.77
N GLY A 12 1.85 2.58 -8.32
CA GLY A 12 1.96 3.28 -9.60
C GLY A 12 3.00 4.41 -9.58
N GLN A 13 2.97 5.26 -8.55
CA GLN A 13 3.93 6.36 -8.38
C GLN A 13 5.37 5.85 -8.27
N LEU A 14 5.57 4.74 -7.55
CA LEU A 14 6.89 4.12 -7.37
C LEU A 14 7.28 3.14 -8.49
N LYS A 15 6.40 2.91 -9.48
CA LYS A 15 6.57 1.94 -10.57
C LYS A 15 6.96 0.54 -10.08
N LEU A 16 6.35 0.10 -8.99
CA LEU A 16 6.61 -1.21 -8.40
C LEU A 16 5.62 -2.26 -8.90
N THR A 17 6.06 -3.52 -8.91
CA THR A 17 5.16 -4.67 -8.93
C THR A 17 4.57 -4.90 -7.54
N GLN A 18 3.48 -5.65 -7.45
CA GLN A 18 2.90 -6.05 -6.15
C GLN A 18 3.92 -6.81 -5.28
N ALA A 19 4.79 -7.62 -5.90
CA ALA A 19 5.83 -8.37 -5.19
C ALA A 19 6.93 -7.45 -4.63
N GLN A 20 7.34 -6.44 -5.39
CA GLN A 20 8.32 -5.44 -4.90
C GLN A 20 7.73 -4.60 -3.78
N LEU A 21 6.48 -4.14 -3.90
CA LEU A 21 5.82 -3.42 -2.82
C LEU A 21 5.67 -4.28 -1.55
N ALA A 22 5.38 -5.58 -1.71
CA ALA A 22 5.32 -6.52 -0.60
C ALA A 22 6.68 -6.65 0.11
N ALA A 23 7.77 -6.75 -0.66
CA ALA A 23 9.14 -6.80 -0.14
C ALA A 23 9.51 -5.52 0.62
N GLU A 24 9.19 -4.34 0.07
CA GLU A 24 9.44 -3.04 0.72
C GLU A 24 8.68 -2.88 2.04
N LEU A 25 7.44 -3.41 2.11
CA LEU A 25 6.59 -3.34 3.30
C LEU A 25 6.83 -4.50 4.29
N GLY A 26 7.66 -5.49 3.93
CA GLY A 26 7.92 -6.67 4.74
C GLY A 26 6.67 -7.53 4.96
N VAL A 27 5.81 -7.65 3.94
CA VAL A 27 4.59 -8.47 3.95
C VAL A 27 4.60 -9.48 2.81
N ALA A 28 3.72 -10.48 2.87
CA ALA A 28 3.56 -11.44 1.78
C ALA A 28 2.90 -10.79 0.55
N PHE A 29 3.26 -11.24 -0.66
CA PHE A 29 2.60 -10.83 -1.92
C PHE A 29 1.08 -10.94 -1.84
N SER A 30 0.56 -12.02 -1.24
CA SER A 30 -0.87 -12.25 -1.06
C SER A 30 -1.57 -11.14 -0.26
N THR A 31 -0.85 -10.45 0.61
CA THR A 31 -1.37 -9.34 1.42
C THR A 31 -1.62 -8.13 0.53
N ILE A 32 -0.64 -7.72 -0.30
CA ILE A 32 -0.80 -6.63 -1.26
C ILE A 32 -1.92 -6.94 -2.27
N ASN A 33 -1.93 -8.15 -2.84
CA ASN A 33 -2.99 -8.57 -3.77
C ASN A 33 -4.40 -8.57 -3.13
N ARG A 34 -4.51 -8.82 -1.82
CA ARG A 34 -5.80 -8.70 -1.10
C ARG A 34 -6.21 -7.24 -0.89
N TRP A 35 -5.25 -6.38 -0.52
CA TRP A 35 -5.48 -4.95 -0.33
C TRP A 35 -5.92 -4.28 -1.64
N GLU A 36 -5.22 -4.52 -2.75
CA GLU A 36 -5.54 -3.94 -4.06
C GLU A 36 -6.84 -4.49 -4.68
N LYS A 37 -7.37 -5.61 -4.17
CA LYS A 37 -8.67 -6.15 -4.59
C LYS A 37 -9.82 -5.66 -3.72
N GLY A 38 -9.56 -4.82 -2.72
CA GLY A 38 -10.56 -4.34 -1.76
C GLY A 38 -11.23 -5.44 -0.93
N ARG A 39 -10.63 -6.65 -0.87
CA ARG A 39 -11.27 -7.80 -0.22
C ARG A 39 -11.08 -7.81 1.29
N ASN A 40 -9.97 -7.28 1.79
CA ASN A 40 -9.67 -7.16 3.21
C ASN A 40 -8.98 -5.81 3.46
N GLU A 41 -9.53 -5.03 4.39
CA GLU A 41 -8.80 -3.88 4.94
C GLU A 41 -7.63 -4.37 5.81
N PRO A 42 -6.51 -3.64 5.82
CA PRO A 42 -5.37 -3.95 6.68
C PRO A 42 -5.76 -3.81 8.16
N GLN A 43 -5.18 -4.64 9.01
CA GLN A 43 -5.23 -4.43 10.45
C GLN A 43 -4.42 -3.19 10.84
N PHE A 44 -4.62 -2.70 12.07
CA PHE A 44 -3.99 -1.48 12.58
C PHE A 44 -2.48 -1.41 12.35
N LEU A 45 -1.75 -2.50 12.65
CA LEU A 45 -0.30 -2.55 12.48
C LEU A 45 0.15 -2.48 11.02
N GLU A 46 -0.59 -3.12 10.13
CA GLU A 46 -0.29 -3.17 8.70
C GLU A 46 -0.59 -1.83 8.03
N ARG A 47 -1.69 -1.19 8.44
CA ARG A 47 -2.04 0.16 8.01
C ARG A 47 -0.98 1.16 8.45
N ARG A 48 -0.52 1.06 9.69
CA ARG A 48 0.57 1.90 10.20
C ARG A 48 1.87 1.70 9.40
N LYS A 49 2.26 0.45 9.10
CA LYS A 49 3.44 0.16 8.26
C LYS A 49 3.32 0.80 6.87
N PHE A 50 2.14 0.70 6.27
CA PHE A 50 1.88 1.32 4.97
C PHE A 50 1.96 2.85 5.03
N ASP A 51 1.36 3.48 6.05
CA ASP A 51 1.38 4.92 6.24
C ASP A 51 2.82 5.43 6.48
N GLU A 52 3.61 4.74 7.31
CA GLU A 52 5.02 5.03 7.55
C GLU A 52 5.86 4.88 6.28
N PHE A 53 5.60 3.85 5.46
CA PHE A 53 6.24 3.67 4.17
C PHE A 53 5.95 4.83 3.21
N CYS A 54 4.69 5.25 3.12
CA CYS A 54 4.28 6.38 2.29
C CYS A 54 4.99 7.67 2.73
N GLN A 55 5.04 7.95 4.03
CA GLN A 55 5.78 9.10 4.58
C GLN A 55 7.26 9.07 4.23
N LYS A 56 7.92 7.90 4.37
CA LYS A 56 9.35 7.74 4.03
C LYS A 56 9.63 7.97 2.55
N LYS A 57 8.70 7.60 1.67
CA LYS A 57 8.83 7.82 0.22
C LYS A 57 8.31 9.21 -0.22
N GLY A 58 7.82 10.04 0.72
CA GLY A 58 7.28 11.37 0.42
C GLY A 58 5.96 11.34 -0.34
N ILE A 59 5.23 10.23 -0.31
CA ILE A 59 3.96 10.08 -1.02
C ILE A 59 2.87 10.82 -0.27
N LYS A 60 2.16 11.69 -0.98
CA LYS A 60 0.99 12.42 -0.50
C LYS A 60 -0.23 11.93 -1.29
N PHE A 61 -1.32 11.71 -0.57
CA PHE A 61 -2.62 11.44 -1.16
C PHE A 61 -3.37 12.76 -1.18
N ASP A 62 -3.86 13.20 -2.34
CA ASP A 62 -4.72 14.37 -2.43
C ASP A 62 -6.08 14.04 -1.79
N ASP A 63 -6.37 14.61 -0.62
CA ASP A 63 -7.72 14.54 -0.03
C ASP A 63 -8.68 15.39 -0.87
N LYS A 64 -9.13 14.86 -2.02
CA LYS A 64 -10.31 15.34 -2.75
C LYS A 64 -11.55 14.57 -2.33
#